data_AF-A0A970WFB2-F1
#
_entry.id   AF-A0A970WFB2-F1
#
_cell.length_a   1.000
_cell.length_b   1.000
_cell.length_c   1.000
_cell.angle_alpha   90.00
_cell.angle_beta   90.00
_cell.angle_gamma   90.00
#
_symmetry.space_group_name_H-M   'P 1'
#
loop_
_entity.id
_entity.type
_entity.pdbx_description
1 polymer ?
#
loop_
_entity_poly.entity_id
_entity_poly.type
_entity_poly.pdbx_seq_one_letter_code
_entity_poly.pdbx_strand_id
1 'polypeptide(L)'
;MPYYAAAKRMAAARAAAMAQQEVLWKKAQSGTIRLNAAEHAYTNDNIYLAAKLYASLARSRPKTPVNDKALQRLQALADEARQKLTETDEALEQCAGRMSASDWRYEDSWPADLPAKINDAFQQYEQIVDQYGAVPAVRSELKSHVAAQRRHRYYSAVLNEPEAETLLQLARQHEEEDRLCCAFWVYEDASKLAPAPSAEVAAKRLAEMKRDPEIVAAAERCRKLQWCHRQYNHAEKLTKVRPEKAREYYQEILENSPTDSEVHKAARNRLAEMTR
;
A
#
# COMPACT_ATOMS: atom_id res chain seq x y z
N MET A 1 -13.47 11.55 -4.64
CA MET A 1 -13.51 10.27 -3.90
C MET A 1 -13.84 10.47 -2.41
N PRO A 2 -15.09 10.80 -2.04
CA PRO A 2 -15.50 11.02 -0.64
C PRO A 2 -15.51 9.74 0.24
N TYR A 3 -15.59 8.55 -0.37
CA TYR A 3 -15.60 7.26 0.33
C TYR A 3 -14.28 6.93 1.07
N TYR A 4 -13.12 7.29 0.50
CA TYR A 4 -11.80 7.05 1.12
C TYR A 4 -11.56 7.87 2.41
N ALA A 5 -12.11 9.09 2.47
CA ALA A 5 -11.98 9.95 3.64
C ALA A 5 -12.87 9.47 4.80
N ALA A 6 -14.05 8.92 4.50
CA ALA A 6 -14.95 8.33 5.49
C ALA A 6 -14.37 7.04 6.08
N ALA A 7 -13.83 6.14 5.25
CA ALA A 7 -13.16 4.92 5.70
C ALA A 7 -11.94 5.22 6.59
N LYS A 8 -11.09 6.19 6.23
CA LYS A 8 -9.97 6.64 7.07
C LYS A 8 -10.42 7.25 8.40
N ARG A 9 -11.48 8.04 8.42
CA ARG A 9 -12.04 8.62 9.66
C ARG A 9 -12.63 7.55 10.57
N MET A 10 -13.32 6.55 10.03
CA MET A 10 -13.84 5.42 10.79
C MET A 10 -12.71 4.53 11.33
N ALA A 11 -11.67 4.26 10.54
CA ALA A 11 -10.48 3.54 11.01
C ALA A 11 -9.75 4.30 12.13
N ALA A 12 -9.58 5.62 11.99
CA ALA A 12 -8.99 6.46 13.04
C ALA A 12 -9.85 6.52 14.31
N ALA A 13 -11.17 6.59 14.18
CA ALA A 13 -12.09 6.57 15.31
C ALA A 13 -12.08 5.22 16.04
N ARG A 14 -12.03 4.09 15.32
CA ARG A 14 -11.85 2.76 15.90
C ARG A 14 -10.49 2.63 16.60
N ALA A 15 -9.42 3.15 16.00
CA ALA A 15 -8.09 3.16 16.62
C ALA A 15 -8.05 4.01 17.90
N ALA A 16 -8.70 5.18 17.89
CA ALA A 16 -8.80 6.06 19.07
C ALA A 16 -9.65 5.43 20.19
N ALA A 17 -10.79 4.82 19.86
CA ALA A 17 -11.63 4.10 20.80
C ALA A 17 -10.89 2.90 21.42
N MET A 18 -10.15 2.14 20.59
CA MET A 18 -9.29 1.05 21.07
C MET A 18 -8.18 1.56 21.99
N ALA A 19 -7.54 2.68 21.67
CA ALA A 19 -6.49 3.26 22.51
C ALA A 19 -7.04 3.72 23.88
N GLN A 20 -8.24 4.31 23.90
CA GLN A 20 -8.91 4.71 25.14
C GLN A 20 -9.28 3.48 26.01
N GLN A 21 -9.82 2.42 25.41
CA GLN A 21 -10.09 1.16 26.10
C GLN A 21 -8.82 0.50 26.63
N GLU A 22 -7.75 0.46 25.83
CA GLU A 22 -6.45 -0.11 26.24
C GLU A 22 -5.86 0.64 27.45
N VAL A 23 -6.00 1.97 27.51
CA VAL A 23 -5.57 2.80 28.64
C VAL A 23 -6.42 2.53 29.89
N LEU A 24 -7.74 2.43 29.75
CA LEU A 24 -8.64 2.13 30.87
C LEU A 24 -8.32 0.76 31.49
N TRP A 25 -7.92 -0.23 30.68
CA TRP A 25 -7.60 -1.56 31.16
C TRP A 25 -6.18 -1.72 31.71
N LYS A 26 -5.22 -0.91 31.24
CA LYS A 26 -3.92 -0.75 31.93
C LYS A 26 -4.08 -0.19 33.34
N LYS A 27 -5.13 0.58 33.62
CA LYS A 27 -5.47 1.10 34.96
C LYS A 27 -6.22 0.08 35.84
N ALA A 28 -6.67 -1.05 35.30
CA ALA A 28 -7.32 -2.10 36.09
C ALA A 28 -6.33 -2.74 37.08
N GLN A 29 -6.73 -2.81 38.35
CA GLN A 29 -5.87 -3.17 39.49
C GLN A 29 -5.54 -4.67 39.61
N SER A 30 -6.34 -5.57 39.02
CA SER A 30 -6.11 -7.03 39.11
C SER A 30 -6.00 -7.71 37.75
N GLY A 31 -5.21 -8.79 37.70
CA GLY A 31 -5.06 -9.62 36.50
C GLY A 31 -6.39 -10.22 36.03
N THR A 32 -7.29 -10.57 36.96
CA THR A 32 -8.61 -11.13 36.67
C THR A 32 -9.51 -10.13 35.94
N ILE A 33 -9.53 -8.86 36.34
CA ILE A 33 -10.32 -7.82 35.66
C ILE A 33 -9.83 -7.65 34.21
N ARG A 34 -8.51 -7.65 34.01
CA ARG A 34 -7.91 -7.56 32.67
C ARG A 34 -8.22 -8.79 31.82
N LEU A 35 -8.23 -9.99 32.41
CA LEU A 35 -8.59 -11.21 31.71
C LEU A 35 -10.06 -11.18 31.27
N ASN A 36 -10.98 -10.78 32.16
CA ASN A 36 -12.40 -10.64 31.82
C ASN A 36 -12.62 -9.59 30.72
N ALA A 37 -11.85 -8.49 30.73
CA ALA A 37 -11.88 -7.50 29.65
C ALA A 37 -11.40 -8.08 28.31
N ALA A 38 -10.38 -8.94 28.33
CA ALA A 38 -9.89 -9.63 27.14
C ALA A 38 -10.92 -10.64 26.60
N GLU A 39 -11.57 -11.39 27.50
CA GLU A 39 -12.67 -12.31 27.15
C GLU A 39 -13.86 -11.53 26.57
N HIS A 40 -14.25 -10.41 27.18
CA HIS A 40 -15.31 -9.55 26.66
C HIS A 40 -14.96 -8.92 25.30
N ALA A 41 -13.70 -8.52 25.08
CA ALA A 41 -13.25 -8.04 23.77
C ALA A 41 -13.34 -9.15 22.71
N TYR A 42 -12.97 -10.38 23.07
CA TYR A 42 -13.08 -11.54 22.18
C TYR A 42 -14.55 -11.86 21.84
N THR A 43 -15.44 -11.90 22.82
CA THR A 43 -16.88 -12.17 22.59
C THR A 43 -17.56 -11.11 21.71
N ASN A 44 -17.06 -9.87 21.72
CA ASN A 44 -17.54 -8.79 20.85
C ASN A 44 -16.80 -8.71 19.50
N ASP A 45 -16.15 -9.80 19.08
CA ASP A 45 -15.40 -9.91 17.82
C ASP A 45 -14.26 -8.89 17.66
N ASN A 46 -13.76 -8.33 18.77
CA ASN A 46 -12.59 -7.47 18.77
C ASN A 46 -11.33 -8.26 19.10
N ILE A 47 -11.01 -9.19 18.21
CA ILE A 47 -9.90 -10.15 18.34
C ILE A 47 -8.55 -9.44 18.52
N TYR A 48 -8.31 -8.37 17.76
CA TYR A 48 -7.07 -7.60 17.83
C TYR A 48 -6.82 -7.04 19.23
N LEU A 49 -7.85 -6.45 19.83
CA LEU A 49 -7.78 -5.88 21.16
C LEU A 49 -7.67 -6.98 22.24
N ALA A 50 -8.41 -8.07 22.08
CA ALA A 50 -8.30 -9.24 22.97
C ALA A 50 -6.86 -9.79 22.97
N ALA A 51 -6.26 -9.99 21.79
CA ALA A 51 -4.88 -10.46 21.64
C ALA A 51 -3.87 -9.52 22.32
N LYS A 52 -4.02 -8.19 22.17
CA LYS A 52 -3.18 -7.22 22.89
C LYS A 52 -3.24 -7.38 24.40
N LEU A 53 -4.46 -7.53 24.94
CA LEU A 53 -4.65 -7.68 26.39
C LEU A 53 -4.08 -9.01 26.90
N TYR A 54 -4.36 -10.11 26.21
CA TYR A 54 -3.78 -11.41 26.56
C TYR A 54 -2.25 -11.35 26.50
N ALA A 55 -1.65 -10.73 25.47
CA ALA A 55 -0.20 -10.57 25.35
C ALA A 55 0.41 -9.70 26.45
N SER A 56 -0.32 -8.68 26.91
CA SER A 56 0.09 -7.89 28.07
C SER A 56 0.04 -8.72 29.36
N LEU A 57 -1.01 -9.52 29.55
CA LEU A 57 -1.17 -10.39 30.71
C LEU A 57 -0.12 -11.50 30.73
N ALA A 58 0.07 -12.24 29.64
CA ALA A 58 0.99 -13.38 29.58
C ALA A 58 2.45 -13.02 29.93
N ARG A 59 2.85 -11.77 29.66
CA ARG A 59 4.19 -11.21 29.96
C ARG A 59 4.33 -10.63 31.36
N SER A 60 3.23 -10.43 32.09
CA SER A 60 3.27 -9.82 33.43
C SER A 60 3.95 -10.75 34.45
N ARG A 61 4.60 -10.16 35.47
CA ARG A 61 5.22 -10.87 36.60
C ARG A 61 4.59 -10.39 37.91
N PRO A 62 4.49 -11.26 38.96
CA PRO A 62 4.84 -12.68 38.98
C PRO A 62 3.92 -13.54 38.10
N LYS A 63 4.34 -14.76 37.78
CA LYS A 63 3.51 -15.72 37.04
C LYS A 63 2.39 -16.23 37.95
N THR A 64 1.16 -16.16 37.48
CA THR A 64 -0.04 -16.63 38.17
C THR A 64 -0.91 -17.44 37.20
N PRO A 65 -1.88 -18.23 37.68
CA PRO A 65 -2.80 -18.98 36.82
C PRO A 65 -3.53 -18.10 35.78
N VAL A 66 -3.74 -16.81 36.07
CA VAL A 66 -4.33 -15.85 35.13
C VAL A 66 -3.40 -15.59 33.93
N ASN A 67 -2.10 -15.51 34.16
CA ASN A 67 -1.11 -15.30 33.10
C ASN A 67 -1.02 -16.54 32.19
N ASP A 68 -1.11 -17.74 32.78
CA ASP A 68 -1.07 -19.00 32.03
C ASP A 68 -2.34 -19.18 31.19
N LYS A 69 -3.51 -18.85 31.74
CA LYS A 69 -4.76 -18.81 30.98
C LYS A 69 -4.71 -17.81 29.83
N ALA A 70 -4.13 -16.62 30.03
CA ALA A 70 -3.91 -15.65 28.94
C ALA A 70 -2.96 -16.19 27.85
N LEU A 71 -1.92 -16.94 28.23
CA LEU A 71 -1.01 -17.58 27.29
C LEU A 71 -1.71 -18.67 26.46
N GLN A 72 -2.52 -19.52 27.10
CA GLN A 72 -3.33 -20.52 26.40
C GLN A 72 -4.31 -19.89 25.40
N ARG A 73 -4.93 -18.76 25.77
CA ARG A 73 -5.79 -18.02 24.84
C ARG A 73 -5.03 -17.46 23.63
N LEU A 74 -3.81 -16.97 23.81
CA LEU A 74 -2.97 -16.53 22.67
C LEU A 74 -2.59 -17.69 21.75
N GLN A 75 -2.34 -18.88 22.29
CA GLN A 75 -2.08 -20.08 21.50
C GLN A 75 -3.30 -20.46 20.67
N ALA A 76 -4.49 -20.50 21.30
CA ALA A 76 -5.73 -20.76 20.58
C ALA A 76 -5.99 -19.75 19.45
N LEU A 77 -5.74 -18.46 19.69
CA LEU A 77 -5.87 -17.43 18.63
C LEU A 77 -4.82 -17.60 17.52
N ALA A 78 -3.63 -18.08 17.84
CA ALA A 78 -2.61 -18.37 16.83
C ALA A 78 -3.03 -19.57 15.95
N ASP A 79 -3.60 -20.61 16.56
CA ASP A 79 -4.07 -21.79 15.84
C ASP A 79 -5.30 -21.45 14.97
N GLU A 80 -6.24 -20.65 15.48
CA GLU A 80 -7.37 -20.15 14.70
C GLU A 80 -6.91 -19.31 13.50
N ALA A 81 -5.93 -18.42 13.68
CA ALA A 81 -5.38 -17.62 12.60
C ALA A 81 -4.77 -18.50 11.49
N ARG A 82 -4.04 -19.56 11.86
CA ARG A 82 -3.43 -20.51 10.91
C ARG A 82 -4.48 -21.34 10.19
N GLN A 83 -5.52 -21.76 10.89
CA GLN A 83 -6.62 -22.48 10.28
C GLN A 83 -7.30 -21.61 9.23
N LYS A 84 -7.68 -20.36 9.56
CA LYS A 84 -8.29 -19.43 8.60
C LYS A 84 -7.37 -19.15 7.40
N LEU A 85 -6.07 -19.01 7.65
CA LEU A 85 -5.09 -18.84 6.58
C LEU A 85 -5.05 -20.05 5.63
N THR A 86 -5.08 -21.27 6.19
CA THR A 86 -5.13 -22.51 5.40
C THR A 86 -6.42 -22.60 4.58
N GLU A 87 -7.58 -22.27 5.16
CA GLU A 87 -8.86 -22.26 4.46
C GLU A 87 -8.85 -21.25 3.29
N THR A 88 -8.26 -20.06 3.47
CA THR A 88 -8.10 -19.08 2.39
C THR A 88 -7.10 -19.54 1.33
N ASP A 89 -5.99 -20.20 1.72
CA ASP A 89 -5.03 -20.78 0.77
C ASP A 89 -5.69 -21.86 -0.09
N GLU A 90 -6.46 -22.78 0.52
CA GLU A 90 -7.18 -23.83 -0.21
C GLU A 90 -8.17 -23.25 -1.22
N ALA A 91 -8.89 -22.18 -0.86
CA ALA A 91 -9.79 -21.48 -1.77
C ALA A 91 -9.03 -20.85 -2.95
N LEU A 92 -7.84 -20.28 -2.71
CA LEU A 92 -6.97 -19.72 -3.74
C LEU A 92 -6.34 -20.78 -4.63
N GLU A 93 -5.97 -21.93 -4.09
CA GLU A 93 -5.40 -23.06 -4.85
C GLU A 93 -6.44 -23.67 -5.78
N GLN A 94 -7.70 -23.80 -5.34
CA GLN A 94 -8.80 -24.22 -6.20
C GLN A 94 -9.01 -23.27 -7.39
N CYS A 95 -8.78 -21.97 -7.18
CA CYS A 95 -8.80 -20.97 -8.25
C CYS A 95 -7.61 -21.11 -9.19
N ALA A 96 -6.40 -21.27 -8.65
CA ALA A 96 -5.17 -21.41 -9.44
C ALA A 96 -5.12 -22.72 -10.24
N GLY A 97 -5.62 -23.83 -9.69
CA GLY A 97 -5.68 -25.13 -10.37
C GLY A 97 -6.58 -25.14 -11.61
N ARG A 98 -7.49 -24.16 -11.74
CA ARG A 98 -8.31 -23.94 -12.95
C ARG A 98 -7.60 -23.16 -14.05
N MET A 99 -6.43 -22.58 -13.76
CA MET A 99 -5.61 -21.87 -14.75
C MET A 99 -4.48 -22.77 -15.20
N SER A 100 -4.31 -22.99 -16.51
CA SER A 100 -3.08 -23.61 -17.01
C SER A 100 -1.90 -22.64 -16.86
N ALA A 101 -0.67 -23.17 -16.84
CA ALA A 101 0.55 -22.39 -16.63
C ALA A 101 0.81 -21.29 -17.70
N SER A 102 0.11 -21.33 -18.84
CA SER A 102 0.23 -20.35 -19.94
C SER A 102 -0.94 -19.37 -20.06
N ASP A 103 -2.11 -19.69 -19.50
CA ASP A 103 -3.35 -18.95 -19.78
C ASP A 103 -3.41 -17.61 -19.04
N TRP A 104 -2.77 -17.52 -17.87
CA TRP A 104 -2.81 -16.32 -17.04
C TRP A 104 -2.30 -15.03 -17.71
N ARG A 105 -1.54 -15.12 -18.82
CA ARG A 105 -1.06 -13.95 -19.60
C ARG A 105 -2.13 -13.28 -20.45
N TYR A 106 -3.25 -13.96 -20.68
CA TYR A 106 -4.32 -13.49 -21.55
C TYR A 106 -5.58 -13.36 -20.71
N GLU A 107 -6.02 -12.13 -20.45
CA GLU A 107 -7.20 -11.86 -19.63
C GLU A 107 -8.45 -12.59 -20.15
N ASP A 108 -8.66 -12.61 -21.47
CA ASP A 108 -9.79 -13.31 -22.13
C ASP A 108 -9.84 -14.82 -21.85
N SER A 109 -8.73 -15.42 -21.41
CA SER A 109 -8.65 -16.85 -21.08
C SER A 109 -8.91 -17.14 -19.60
N TRP A 110 -9.10 -16.10 -18.77
CA TRP A 110 -9.40 -16.28 -17.36
C TRP A 110 -10.85 -16.74 -17.19
N PRO A 111 -11.12 -17.70 -16.28
CA PRO A 111 -12.49 -17.97 -15.87
C PRO A 111 -13.15 -16.68 -15.38
N ALA A 112 -14.37 -16.39 -15.83
CA ALA A 112 -15.06 -15.13 -15.51
C ALA A 112 -15.22 -14.88 -13.99
N ASP A 113 -15.28 -15.93 -13.19
CA ASP A 113 -15.40 -15.86 -11.73
C ASP A 113 -14.06 -15.72 -10.99
N LEU A 114 -12.94 -15.90 -11.69
CA LEU A 114 -11.61 -15.93 -11.10
C LEU A 114 -11.19 -14.58 -10.46
N PRO A 115 -11.34 -13.42 -11.12
CA PRO A 115 -10.92 -12.15 -10.53
C PRO A 115 -11.66 -11.84 -9.23
N ALA A 116 -12.96 -12.12 -9.18
CA ALA A 116 -13.76 -11.93 -7.98
C ALA A 116 -13.26 -12.83 -6.83
N LYS A 117 -13.05 -14.13 -7.09
CA LYS A 117 -12.58 -15.08 -6.07
C LYS A 117 -11.19 -14.76 -5.53
N ILE A 118 -10.26 -14.34 -6.39
CA ILE A 118 -8.92 -13.92 -5.96
C ILE A 118 -9.05 -12.67 -5.07
N ASN A 119 -9.82 -11.67 -5.49
CA ASN A 119 -10.02 -10.46 -4.67
C ASN A 119 -10.67 -10.78 -3.31
N ASP A 120 -11.69 -11.65 -3.28
CA ASP A 120 -12.36 -12.08 -2.04
C ASP A 120 -11.37 -12.76 -1.08
N ALA A 121 -10.49 -13.64 -1.59
CA ALA A 121 -9.47 -14.27 -0.78
C ALA A 121 -8.43 -13.28 -0.24
N PHE A 122 -7.99 -12.30 -1.04
CA PHE A 122 -7.09 -11.26 -0.54
C PHE A 122 -7.77 -10.32 0.47
N GLN A 123 -9.07 -10.09 0.34
CA GLN A 123 -9.85 -9.39 1.37
C GLN A 123 -9.94 -10.21 2.67
N GLN A 124 -10.10 -11.53 2.59
CA GLN A 124 -10.04 -12.41 3.77
C GLN A 124 -8.65 -12.36 4.42
N TYR A 125 -7.57 -12.37 3.64
CA TYR A 125 -6.21 -12.19 4.18
C TYR A 125 -6.03 -10.88 4.93
N GLU A 126 -6.56 -9.78 4.39
CA GLU A 126 -6.51 -8.48 5.06
C GLU A 126 -7.27 -8.52 6.39
N GLN A 127 -8.45 -9.13 6.43
CA GLN A 127 -9.21 -9.31 7.67
C GLN A 127 -8.45 -10.17 8.69
N ILE A 128 -7.82 -11.27 8.27
CA ILE A 128 -7.01 -12.12 9.15
C ILE A 128 -5.81 -11.32 9.71
N VAL A 129 -5.10 -10.57 8.87
CA VAL A 129 -3.97 -9.73 9.31
C VAL A 129 -4.43 -8.64 10.28
N ASP A 130 -5.58 -8.03 10.04
CA ASP A 130 -6.12 -6.98 10.88
C ASP A 130 -6.60 -7.52 12.23
N GLN A 131 -7.30 -8.66 12.25
CA GLN A 131 -7.82 -9.28 13.47
C GLN A 131 -6.70 -9.92 14.31
N TYR A 132 -5.79 -10.67 13.68
CA TYR A 132 -4.80 -11.50 14.36
C TYR A 132 -3.39 -10.89 14.39
N GLY A 133 -3.17 -9.73 13.74
CA GLY A 133 -1.87 -9.06 13.68
C GLY A 133 -1.30 -8.60 15.03
N ALA A 134 -2.08 -8.67 16.11
CA ALA A 134 -1.63 -8.45 17.49
C ALA A 134 -1.13 -9.73 18.19
N VAL A 135 -1.38 -10.92 17.65
CA VAL A 135 -0.94 -12.20 18.21
C VAL A 135 0.57 -12.39 17.96
N PRO A 136 1.43 -12.39 18.98
CA PRO A 136 2.88 -12.36 18.78
C PRO A 136 3.44 -13.55 18.01
N ALA A 137 2.87 -14.74 18.20
CA ALA A 137 3.38 -15.99 17.61
C ALA A 137 3.21 -16.05 16.08
N VAL A 138 2.17 -15.41 15.52
CA VAL A 138 1.82 -15.52 14.09
C VAL A 138 1.94 -14.20 13.34
N ARG A 139 2.14 -13.06 14.02
CA ARG A 139 2.16 -11.73 13.37
C ARG A 139 3.10 -11.63 12.17
N SER A 140 4.34 -12.13 12.29
CA SER A 140 5.33 -12.10 11.20
C SER A 140 5.01 -13.15 10.13
N GLU A 141 4.50 -14.31 10.55
CA GLU A 141 4.07 -15.41 9.69
C GLU A 141 2.97 -14.93 8.73
N LEU A 142 1.86 -14.40 9.26
CA LEU A 142 0.73 -13.87 8.48
C LEU A 142 1.18 -12.84 7.43
N LYS A 143 1.96 -11.83 7.85
CA LYS A 143 2.43 -10.77 6.94
C LYS A 143 3.32 -11.32 5.83
N SER A 144 4.23 -12.21 6.18
CA SER A 144 5.18 -12.78 5.22
C SER A 144 4.46 -13.69 4.23
N HIS A 145 3.50 -14.48 4.71
CA HIS A 145 2.66 -15.38 3.91
C HIS A 145 1.81 -14.60 2.90
N VAL A 146 1.02 -13.62 3.36
CA VAL A 146 0.18 -12.80 2.47
C VAL A 146 1.04 -12.05 1.45
N ALA A 147 2.21 -11.55 1.84
CA ALA A 147 3.13 -10.91 0.91
C ALA A 147 3.71 -11.90 -0.12
N ALA A 148 3.94 -13.15 0.26
CA ALA A 148 4.37 -14.20 -0.67
C ALA A 148 3.25 -14.54 -1.65
N GLN A 149 2.01 -14.71 -1.18
CA GLN A 149 0.85 -14.96 -2.04
C GLN A 149 0.59 -13.79 -3.00
N ARG A 150 0.66 -12.53 -2.54
CA ARG A 150 0.54 -11.35 -3.43
C ARG A 150 1.60 -11.30 -4.53
N ARG A 151 2.79 -11.85 -4.29
CA ARG A 151 3.88 -11.95 -5.28
C ARG A 151 3.76 -13.17 -6.19
N HIS A 152 2.87 -14.11 -5.87
CA HIS A 152 2.65 -15.25 -6.73
C HIS A 152 2.14 -14.76 -8.10
N ARG A 153 2.76 -15.26 -9.17
CA ARG A 153 2.64 -14.67 -10.51
C ARG A 153 1.19 -14.52 -10.97
N TYR A 154 0.38 -15.57 -10.79
CA TYR A 154 -1.03 -15.57 -11.20
C TYR A 154 -1.87 -14.56 -10.42
N TYR A 155 -1.71 -14.54 -9.09
CA TYR A 155 -2.47 -13.64 -8.24
C TYR A 155 -2.06 -12.18 -8.49
N SER A 156 -0.76 -11.92 -8.65
CA SER A 156 -0.28 -10.58 -8.99
C SER A 156 -0.81 -10.09 -10.34
N ALA A 157 -0.92 -10.95 -11.35
CA ALA A 157 -1.49 -10.57 -12.65
C ALA A 157 -2.94 -10.09 -12.50
N VAL A 158 -3.77 -10.89 -11.81
CA VAL A 158 -5.18 -10.59 -11.58
C VAL A 158 -5.39 -9.36 -10.70
N LEU A 159 -4.65 -9.24 -9.60
CA LEU A 159 -4.77 -8.11 -8.67
C LEU A 159 -4.34 -6.78 -9.29
N ASN A 160 -3.37 -6.81 -10.21
CA ASN A 160 -2.82 -5.61 -10.83
C ASN A 160 -3.55 -5.20 -12.12
N GLU A 161 -4.31 -6.10 -12.75
CA GLU A 161 -4.91 -5.86 -14.07
C GLU A 161 -5.82 -4.62 -14.14
N PRO A 162 -6.73 -4.37 -13.19
CA PRO A 162 -7.62 -3.20 -13.29
C PRO A 162 -6.85 -1.86 -13.33
N GLU A 163 -5.78 -1.75 -12.55
CA GLU A 163 -4.93 -0.55 -12.55
C GLU A 163 -4.06 -0.49 -13.81
N ALA A 164 -3.51 -1.64 -14.25
CA ALA A 164 -2.71 -1.73 -15.46
C ALA A 164 -3.52 -1.37 -16.71
N GLU A 165 -4.76 -1.82 -16.82
CA GLU A 165 -5.68 -1.53 -17.92
C GLU A 165 -6.00 -0.03 -17.96
N THR A 166 -6.34 0.57 -16.81
CA THR A 166 -6.62 2.01 -16.70
C THR A 166 -5.42 2.85 -17.17
N LEU A 167 -4.21 2.49 -16.74
CA LEU A 167 -2.99 3.18 -17.18
C LEU A 167 -2.70 2.94 -18.66
N LEU A 168 -2.92 1.72 -19.18
CA LEU A 168 -2.74 1.41 -20.59
C LEU A 168 -3.68 2.25 -21.47
N GLN A 169 -4.95 2.38 -21.10
CA GLN A 169 -5.93 3.22 -21.80
C GLN A 169 -5.51 4.70 -21.77
N LEU A 170 -5.08 5.21 -20.61
CA LEU A 170 -4.59 6.59 -20.48
C LEU A 170 -3.34 6.84 -21.34
N ALA A 171 -2.41 5.88 -21.39
CA ALA A 171 -1.22 5.99 -22.22
C ALA A 171 -1.56 6.07 -23.71
N ARG A 172 -2.49 5.21 -24.18
CA ARG A 172 -3.00 5.24 -25.56
C ARG A 172 -3.68 6.56 -25.90
N GLN A 173 -4.50 7.09 -24.99
CA GLN A 173 -5.12 8.41 -25.17
C GLN A 173 -4.04 9.50 -25.36
N HIS A 174 -2.96 9.48 -24.58
CA HIS A 174 -1.87 10.43 -24.76
C HIS A 174 -1.12 10.23 -26.08
N GLU A 175 -0.96 9.01 -26.59
CA GLU A 175 -0.41 8.79 -27.93
C GLU A 175 -1.33 9.35 -29.01
N GLU A 176 -2.64 9.13 -28.91
CA GLU A 176 -3.64 9.65 -29.86
C GLU A 176 -3.66 11.19 -29.89
N GLU A 177 -3.41 11.83 -28.75
CA GLU A 177 -3.29 13.28 -28.61
C GLU A 177 -1.90 13.85 -29.00
N ASP A 178 -0.99 13.02 -29.53
CA ASP A 178 0.42 13.35 -29.84
C ASP A 178 1.22 13.88 -28.63
N ARG A 179 0.84 13.45 -27.43
CA ARG A 179 1.51 13.77 -26.16
C ARG A 179 2.48 12.66 -25.77
N LEU A 180 3.43 12.35 -26.66
CA LEU A 180 4.33 11.20 -26.55
C LEU A 180 5.15 11.17 -25.25
N CYS A 181 5.56 12.32 -24.72
CA CYS A 181 6.27 12.37 -23.44
C CYS A 181 5.38 11.95 -22.26
N CYS A 182 4.09 12.29 -22.27
CA CYS A 182 3.12 11.86 -21.25
C CYS A 182 2.81 10.38 -21.39
N ALA A 183 2.57 9.92 -22.63
CA ALA A 183 2.36 8.50 -22.92
C ALA A 183 3.52 7.64 -22.42
N PHE A 184 4.77 8.06 -22.67
CA PHE A 184 5.98 7.37 -22.21
C PHE A 184 5.97 7.12 -20.70
N TRP A 185 5.65 8.14 -19.90
CA TRP A 185 5.62 8.02 -18.43
C TRP A 185 4.49 7.10 -17.96
N VAL A 186 3.31 7.20 -18.57
CA VAL A 186 2.18 6.33 -18.20
C VAL A 186 2.46 4.89 -18.59
N TYR A 187 3.09 4.62 -19.75
CA TYR A 187 3.57 3.28 -20.09
C TYR A 187 4.64 2.76 -19.13
N GLU A 188 5.56 3.62 -18.66
CA GLU A 188 6.54 3.24 -17.64
C GLU A 188 5.85 2.83 -16.34
N ASP A 189 4.87 3.59 -15.87
CA ASP A 189 4.11 3.26 -14.66
C ASP A 189 3.26 1.99 -14.83
N ALA A 190 2.56 1.85 -15.96
CA ALA A 190 1.80 0.64 -16.27
C ALA A 190 2.69 -0.61 -16.31
N SER A 191 3.89 -0.52 -16.90
CA SER A 191 4.81 -1.66 -17.03
C SER A 191 5.29 -2.23 -15.68
N LYS A 192 5.29 -1.41 -14.61
CA LYS A 192 5.68 -1.83 -13.25
C LYS A 192 4.66 -2.79 -12.63
N LEU A 193 3.47 -2.87 -13.20
CA LEU A 193 2.38 -3.75 -12.75
C LEU A 193 2.44 -5.16 -13.37
N ALA A 194 3.49 -5.44 -14.15
CA ALA A 194 3.77 -6.79 -14.62
C ALA A 194 3.77 -7.77 -13.42
N PRO A 195 3.11 -8.93 -13.54
CA PRO A 195 2.81 -9.63 -14.79
C PRO A 195 1.37 -9.47 -15.31
N ALA A 196 0.64 -8.39 -14.94
CA ALA A 196 -0.70 -8.15 -15.49
C ALA A 196 -0.69 -8.11 -17.04
N PRO A 197 -1.66 -8.74 -17.75
CA PRO A 197 -1.77 -8.69 -19.20
C PRO A 197 -1.61 -7.29 -19.80
N SER A 198 -2.34 -6.29 -19.30
CA SER A 198 -2.23 -4.90 -19.78
C SER A 198 -0.85 -4.30 -19.52
N ALA A 199 -0.21 -4.68 -18.40
CA ALA A 199 1.15 -4.24 -18.08
C ALA A 199 2.19 -4.86 -19.04
N GLU A 200 2.01 -6.10 -19.48
CA GLU A 200 2.89 -6.71 -20.50
C GLU A 200 2.74 -6.02 -21.85
N VAL A 201 1.53 -5.60 -22.25
CA VAL A 201 1.29 -4.79 -23.45
C VAL A 201 1.97 -3.43 -23.32
N ALA A 202 1.79 -2.75 -22.17
CA ALA A 202 2.45 -1.48 -21.89
C ALA A 202 3.98 -1.59 -21.92
N ALA A 203 4.55 -2.67 -21.36
CA ALA A 203 5.99 -2.91 -21.37
C ALA A 203 6.55 -3.08 -22.79
N LYS A 204 5.82 -3.79 -23.67
CA LYS A 204 6.20 -3.92 -25.09
C LYS A 204 6.19 -2.58 -25.80
N ARG A 205 5.12 -1.78 -25.61
CA ARG A 205 5.01 -0.45 -26.22
C ARG A 205 6.08 0.51 -25.71
N LEU A 206 6.36 0.50 -24.41
CA LEU A 206 7.47 1.27 -23.82
C LEU A 206 8.82 0.89 -24.44
N ALA A 207 9.06 -0.41 -24.67
CA ALA A 207 10.30 -0.87 -25.29
C ALA A 207 10.44 -0.39 -26.75
N GLU A 208 9.33 -0.21 -27.48
CA GLU A 208 9.32 0.42 -28.80
C GLU A 208 9.63 1.91 -28.70
N MET A 209 8.96 2.65 -27.81
CA MET A 209 9.21 4.08 -27.61
C MET A 209 10.65 4.37 -27.20
N LYS A 210 11.27 3.51 -26.39
CA LYS A 210 12.69 3.63 -25.98
C LYS A 210 13.69 3.49 -27.13
N ARG A 211 13.27 3.00 -28.30
CA ARG A 211 14.13 2.96 -29.50
C ARG A 211 14.19 4.31 -30.22
N ASP A 212 13.27 5.22 -29.93
CA ASP A 212 13.27 6.58 -30.45
C ASP A 212 13.97 7.53 -29.47
N PRO A 213 15.18 8.03 -29.82
CA PRO A 213 15.94 8.92 -28.94
C PRO A 213 15.26 10.28 -28.72
N GLU A 214 14.43 10.75 -29.66
CA GLU A 214 13.74 12.03 -29.53
C GLU A 214 12.63 11.95 -28.48
N ILE A 215 11.85 10.85 -28.50
CA ILE A 215 10.83 10.57 -27.49
C ILE A 215 11.47 10.45 -26.11
N VAL A 216 12.57 9.71 -25.98
CA VAL A 216 13.27 9.53 -24.70
C VAL A 216 13.78 10.89 -24.19
N ALA A 217 14.45 11.69 -25.03
CA ALA A 217 14.93 13.00 -24.64
C ALA A 217 13.78 13.95 -24.25
N ALA A 218 12.66 13.91 -24.96
CA ALA A 218 11.46 14.69 -24.62
C ALA A 218 10.85 14.26 -23.28
N ALA A 219 10.76 12.95 -23.02
CA ALA A 219 10.28 12.41 -21.75
C ALA A 219 11.19 12.83 -20.59
N GLU A 220 12.51 12.72 -20.73
CA GLU A 220 13.49 13.13 -19.71
C GLU A 220 13.43 14.63 -19.41
N ARG A 221 13.35 15.47 -20.45
CA ARG A 221 13.12 16.93 -20.28
C ARG A 221 11.85 17.20 -19.50
N CYS A 222 10.75 16.52 -19.84
CA CYS A 222 9.48 16.65 -19.13
C CYS A 222 9.60 16.24 -17.66
N ARG A 223 10.26 15.13 -17.34
CA ARG A 223 10.53 14.69 -15.96
C ARG A 223 11.31 15.72 -15.17
N LYS A 224 12.36 16.28 -15.77
CA LYS A 224 13.20 17.30 -15.13
C LYS A 224 12.40 18.56 -14.82
N LEU A 225 11.55 19.01 -15.75
CA LEU A 225 10.64 20.13 -15.54
C LEU A 225 9.61 19.85 -14.44
N GLN A 226 8.96 18.69 -14.45
CA GLN A 226 8.01 18.32 -13.39
C GLN A 226 8.66 18.29 -12.00
N TRP A 227 9.88 17.76 -11.91
CA TRP A 227 10.66 17.81 -10.67
C TRP A 227 10.91 19.26 -10.23
N CYS A 228 11.34 20.13 -11.15
CA CYS A 228 11.55 21.56 -10.85
C CYS A 228 10.28 22.23 -10.34
N HIS A 229 9.12 21.97 -10.94
CA HIS A 229 7.83 22.50 -10.46
C HIS A 229 7.48 22.01 -9.05
N ARG A 230 7.74 20.73 -8.74
CA ARG A 230 7.52 20.18 -7.38
C ARG A 230 8.44 20.84 -6.36
N GLN A 231 9.73 21.02 -6.70
CA GLN A 231 10.67 21.72 -5.83
C GLN A 231 10.30 23.18 -5.63
N TYR A 232 9.85 23.86 -6.69
CA TYR A 232 9.39 25.25 -6.59
C TYR A 232 8.25 25.39 -5.59
N ASN A 233 7.23 24.54 -5.71
CA ASN A 233 6.10 24.52 -4.78
C ASN A 233 6.50 24.15 -3.35
N HIS A 234 7.55 23.34 -3.18
CA HIS A 234 8.09 23.02 -1.86
C HIS A 234 8.87 24.21 -1.27
N ALA A 235 9.70 24.87 -2.08
CA ALA A 235 10.45 26.07 -1.72
C ALA A 235 9.50 27.19 -1.25
N GLU A 236 8.42 27.46 -1.98
CA GLU A 236 7.41 28.47 -1.60
C GLU A 236 6.81 28.23 -0.20
N LYS A 237 6.62 26.97 0.19
CA LYS A 237 6.13 26.61 1.53
C LYS A 237 7.18 26.84 2.61
N LEU A 238 8.46 26.72 2.27
CA LEU A 238 9.59 26.88 3.18
C LEU A 238 10.05 28.33 3.30
N THR A 239 9.75 29.21 2.35
CA THR A 239 10.26 30.60 2.28
C THR A 239 10.11 31.36 3.61
N LYS A 240 9.01 31.16 4.34
CA LYS A 240 8.75 31.84 5.62
C LYS A 240 9.30 31.13 6.86
N VAL A 241 9.47 29.80 6.80
CA VAL A 241 9.79 28.98 7.99
C VAL A 241 11.26 28.55 7.99
N ARG A 242 11.84 28.30 6.82
CA ARG A 242 13.23 27.87 6.61
C ARG A 242 13.78 28.51 5.33
N PRO A 243 14.06 29.82 5.33
CA PRO A 243 14.43 30.57 4.12
C PRO A 243 15.71 30.05 3.47
N GLU A 244 16.73 29.67 4.24
CA GLU A 244 17.97 29.12 3.66
C GLU A 244 17.73 27.83 2.87
N LYS A 245 16.87 26.95 3.39
CA LYS A 245 16.49 25.71 2.69
C LYS A 245 15.65 25.99 1.45
N ALA A 246 14.81 27.04 1.46
CA ALA A 246 14.09 27.46 0.26
C ALA A 246 15.05 28.00 -0.81
N ARG A 247 16.10 28.75 -0.42
CA ARG A 247 17.15 29.21 -1.35
C ARG A 247 17.87 28.05 -2.02
N GLU A 248 18.26 27.01 -1.25
CA GLU A 248 18.87 25.79 -1.80
C GLU A 248 17.99 25.18 -2.91
N TYR A 249 16.69 24.99 -2.65
CA TYR A 249 15.78 24.46 -3.67
C TYR A 249 15.65 25.34 -4.91
N TYR A 250 15.59 26.66 -4.76
CA TYR A 250 15.56 27.55 -5.92
C TYR A 250 16.87 27.50 -6.72
N GLN A 251 18.03 27.36 -6.07
CA GLN A 251 19.32 27.21 -6.76
C GLN A 251 19.36 25.89 -7.55
N GLU A 252 18.96 24.78 -6.93
CA GLU A 252 18.88 23.49 -7.60
C GLU A 252 17.95 23.54 -8.83
N ILE A 253 16.84 24.30 -8.78
CA ILE A 253 15.97 24.51 -9.94
C ILE A 253 16.70 25.24 -11.06
N LEU A 254 17.50 26.27 -10.77
CA LEU A 254 18.24 27.01 -11.81
C LEU A 254 19.28 26.15 -12.52
N GLU A 255 19.94 25.25 -11.79
CA GLU A 255 20.91 24.30 -12.35
C GLU A 255 20.26 23.23 -13.23
N ASN A 256 18.99 22.91 -12.95
CA ASN A 256 18.31 21.77 -13.56
C ASN A 256 17.28 22.13 -14.64
N SER A 257 16.67 23.32 -14.60
CA SER A 257 15.65 23.72 -15.56
C SER A 257 16.24 24.44 -16.78
N PRO A 258 15.66 24.27 -17.99
CA PRO A 258 15.97 25.10 -19.14
C PRO A 258 15.79 26.59 -18.83
N THR A 259 16.74 27.43 -19.26
CA THR A 259 16.77 28.87 -18.93
C THR A 259 15.56 29.64 -19.43
N ASP A 260 14.93 29.17 -20.50
CA ASP A 260 13.74 29.73 -21.12
C ASP A 260 12.43 29.30 -20.45
N SER A 261 12.47 28.28 -19.57
CA SER A 261 11.29 27.78 -18.86
C SER A 261 10.78 28.77 -17.80
N GLU A 262 9.46 28.80 -17.62
CA GLU A 262 8.82 29.69 -16.63
C GLU A 262 9.25 29.37 -15.19
N VAL A 263 9.48 28.10 -14.86
CA VAL A 263 9.96 27.70 -13.54
C VAL A 263 11.38 28.21 -13.26
N HIS A 264 12.25 28.28 -14.27
CA HIS A 264 13.58 28.87 -14.16
C HIS A 264 13.50 30.36 -13.87
N LYS A 265 12.71 31.10 -14.66
CA LYS A 265 12.50 32.55 -14.50
C LYS A 265 11.91 32.87 -13.12
N ALA A 266 10.91 32.09 -12.68
CA ALA A 266 10.30 32.26 -11.36
C ALA A 266 11.28 32.00 -10.22
N ALA A 267 12.05 30.90 -10.28
CA ALA A 267 13.05 30.59 -9.25
C ALA A 267 14.15 31.67 -9.16
N ARG A 268 14.59 32.20 -10.31
CA ARG A 268 15.57 33.29 -10.38
C ARG A 268 15.04 34.55 -9.69
N ASN A 269 13.78 34.92 -9.96
CA ASN A 269 13.16 36.08 -9.35
C ASN A 269 13.03 35.92 -7.83
N ARG A 270 12.61 34.74 -7.36
CA ARG A 270 12.53 34.45 -5.91
C ARG A 270 13.88 34.52 -5.22
N LEU A 271 14.94 33.97 -5.80
CA LEU A 271 16.28 34.11 -5.26
C LEU A 271 16.72 35.57 -5.18
N ALA A 272 16.42 36.38 -6.20
CA ALA A 272 16.75 37.80 -6.18
C ALA A 272 15.97 38.56 -5.07
N GLU A 273 14.70 38.23 -4.86
CA GLU A 273 13.88 38.79 -3.77
C GLU A 273 14.41 38.41 -2.39
N MET A 274 14.85 37.17 -2.21
CA MET A 274 15.37 36.69 -0.93
C MET A 274 16.76 37.23 -0.61
N THR A 275 17.50 37.75 -1.58
CA THR A 275 18.86 38.29 -1.38
C THR A 275 18.85 39.80 -1.10
N ARG A 276 17.69 40.45 -1.28
CA ARG A 276 17.45 41.85 -0.92
C ARG A 276 17.01 41.98 0.53
#